data_AF-A0A543HWG2-F1
#
_entry.id   AF-A0A543HWG2-F1
#
_cell.length_a   1.000
_cell.length_b   1.000
_cell.length_c   1.000
_cell.angle_alpha   90.00
_cell.angle_beta   90.00
_cell.angle_gamma   90.00
#
_symmetry.space_group_name_H-M   'P 1'
#
loop_
_entity.id
_entity.type
_entity.pdbx_description
1 polymer ?
#
loop_
_entity_poly.entity_id
_entity_poly.type
_entity_poly.pdbx_seq_one_letter_code
_entity_poly.pdbx_strand_id
1 'polypeptide(L)'
;MTPIPEASGCVTVRQLGNRAPVRAEQLWPGASEIGSDAVEARARPGAGGCSGALPASPDCDLSLPWAALDAEELLRMSGADRVVSGRAYARLAASSESATSAASLLYVALDFGADRRRSLGATEWFVGAVERCGLGGPGSLAGVTGLVGERHKPTLGAGDAGHFLVTTQNTPRGTQLVCLVFEGGAWSPTSRADAVRRVLPLLHAG
;
A
#
# COMPACT_ATOMS: atom_id res chain seq x y z
N MET A 1 14.91 35.05 23.16
CA MET A 1 14.27 34.31 22.06
C MET A 1 14.81 32.89 22.09
N THR A 2 13.96 31.92 22.42
CA THR A 2 14.31 30.50 22.33
C THR A 2 14.34 30.15 20.85
N PRO A 3 15.45 29.59 20.30
CA PRO A 3 15.43 29.11 18.93
C PRO A 3 14.41 27.97 18.86
N ILE A 4 13.39 28.11 18.03
CA ILE A 4 12.63 26.97 17.55
C ILE A 4 13.66 26.12 16.79
N PRO A 5 13.83 24.82 17.06
CA PRO A 5 14.75 24.02 16.27
C PRO A 5 14.20 23.96 14.85
N GLU A 6 14.72 24.78 13.94
CA GLU A 6 14.64 24.56 12.49
C GLU A 6 15.57 23.42 12.05
N ALA A 7 15.86 22.48 12.94
CA ALA A 7 16.53 21.23 12.62
C ALA A 7 15.49 20.14 12.38
N SER A 8 15.84 19.17 11.54
CA SER A 8 15.59 17.73 11.77
C SER A 8 14.39 17.01 11.11
N GLY A 9 13.65 17.61 10.17
CA GLY A 9 12.72 16.81 9.36
C GLY A 9 13.37 16.36 8.06
N CYS A 10 13.81 15.11 7.93
CA CYS A 10 14.26 14.61 6.61
C CYS A 10 13.06 14.36 5.66
N VAL A 11 11.82 14.31 6.19
CA VAL A 11 10.58 14.02 5.46
C VAL A 11 9.67 15.25 5.36
N THR A 12 8.82 15.30 4.34
CA THR A 12 7.60 16.10 4.27
C THR A 12 6.40 15.20 4.10
N VAL A 13 5.34 15.41 4.88
CA VAL A 13 4.09 14.65 4.82
C VAL A 13 2.96 15.56 4.34
N ARG A 14 2.12 15.04 3.44
CA ARG A 14 0.97 15.75 2.88
C ARG A 14 -0.24 14.83 2.79
N GLN A 15 -1.35 15.27 3.36
CA GLN A 15 -2.66 14.69 3.12
C GLN A 15 -3.10 15.00 1.69
N LEU A 16 -3.49 13.98 0.92
CA LEU A 16 -3.91 14.14 -0.47
C LEU A 16 -5.41 14.41 -0.60
N GLY A 17 -6.24 13.98 0.36
CA GLY A 17 -7.69 14.18 0.32
C GLY A 17 -8.29 13.78 -1.05
N ASN A 18 -8.99 14.71 -1.71
CA ASN A 18 -9.58 14.49 -3.03
C ASN A 18 -8.57 14.30 -4.19
N ARG A 19 -7.27 14.42 -3.92
CA ARG A 19 -6.17 14.13 -4.84
C ARG A 19 -5.56 12.74 -4.62
N ALA A 20 -6.22 11.88 -3.85
CA ALA A 20 -5.84 10.48 -3.73
C ALA A 20 -5.71 9.84 -5.13
N PRO A 21 -4.60 9.14 -5.44
CA PRO A 21 -4.40 8.55 -6.76
C PRO A 21 -5.46 7.52 -7.13
N VAL A 22 -5.92 6.76 -6.14
CA VAL A 22 -6.99 5.78 -6.29
C VAL A 22 -8.25 6.37 -5.73
N ARG A 23 -9.29 6.48 -6.56
CA ARG A 23 -10.58 7.01 -6.15
C ARG A 23 -11.67 5.94 -6.22
N ALA A 24 -12.50 5.88 -5.19
CA ALA A 24 -13.56 4.88 -5.07
C ALA A 24 -14.57 4.97 -6.22
N GLU A 25 -14.83 6.15 -6.79
CA GLU A 25 -15.68 6.33 -7.97
C GLU A 25 -15.16 5.57 -9.20
N GLN A 26 -13.84 5.38 -9.31
CA GLN A 26 -13.21 4.68 -10.44
C GLN A 26 -13.29 3.16 -10.29
N LEU A 27 -13.39 2.68 -9.04
CA LEU A 27 -13.52 1.26 -8.71
C LEU A 27 -14.98 0.82 -8.66
N TRP A 28 -15.87 1.68 -8.16
CA TRP A 28 -17.30 1.39 -7.96
C TRP A 28 -18.18 2.55 -8.44
N PRO A 29 -18.33 2.77 -9.77
CA PRO A 29 -19.04 3.92 -10.35
C PRO A 29 -20.56 3.98 -10.10
N GLY A 30 -21.12 3.16 -9.21
CA GLY A 30 -22.54 3.16 -8.84
C GLY A 30 -22.81 2.87 -7.38
N ALA A 31 -21.79 2.91 -6.52
CA ALA A 31 -21.96 2.73 -5.09
C ALA A 31 -22.53 4.00 -4.44
N SER A 32 -23.49 3.84 -3.52
CA SER A 32 -24.18 4.95 -2.86
C SER A 32 -23.36 5.58 -1.73
N GLU A 33 -22.45 4.82 -1.14
CA GLU A 33 -21.52 5.28 -0.11
C GLU A 33 -20.11 4.90 -0.54
N ILE A 34 -19.28 5.92 -0.77
CA ILE A 34 -17.90 5.77 -1.20
C ILE A 34 -17.00 6.78 -0.50
N GLY A 35 -15.73 6.46 -0.37
CA GLY A 35 -14.73 7.39 0.13
C GLY A 35 -13.32 7.01 -0.29
N SER A 36 -12.43 8.00 -0.31
CA SER A 36 -11.00 7.79 -0.60
C SER A 36 -10.16 8.78 0.18
N ASP A 37 -9.07 8.27 0.74
CA ASP A 37 -8.10 9.02 1.52
C ASP A 37 -6.70 8.51 1.23
N ALA A 38 -5.73 9.42 1.25
CA ALA A 38 -4.34 9.08 1.01
C ALA A 38 -3.41 10.10 1.65
N VAL A 39 -2.25 9.60 2.07
CA VAL A 39 -1.13 10.35 2.61
C VAL A 39 0.07 10.13 1.71
N GLU A 40 0.79 11.20 1.43
CA GLU A 40 2.07 11.15 0.75
C GLU A 40 3.18 11.63 1.70
N ALA A 41 4.21 10.80 1.85
CA ALA A 41 5.47 11.18 2.46
C ALA A 41 6.54 11.31 1.35
N ARG A 42 7.38 12.32 1.43
CA ARG A 42 8.53 12.53 0.52
C ARG A 42 9.79 12.86 1.31
N ALA A 43 10.92 12.30 0.89
CA ALA A 43 12.23 12.71 1.39
C ALA A 43 12.51 14.15 0.94
N ARG A 44 13.05 14.97 1.84
CA ARG A 44 13.45 16.34 1.52
C ARG A 44 14.68 16.34 0.62
N PRO A 45 14.67 17.12 -0.48
CA PRO A 45 15.86 17.32 -1.30
C PRO A 45 17.04 17.82 -0.45
N GLY A 46 18.22 17.24 -0.64
CA GLY A 46 19.45 17.68 0.04
C GLY A 46 19.61 17.24 1.50
N ALA A 47 18.64 16.54 2.10
CA ALA A 47 18.71 16.08 3.49
C ALA A 47 19.67 14.90 3.75
N GLY A 48 20.44 14.46 2.75
CA GLY A 48 21.39 13.32 2.88
C GLY A 48 20.73 11.94 2.98
N GLY A 49 19.41 11.85 2.78
CA GLY A 49 18.63 10.62 2.87
C GLY A 49 17.93 10.45 4.22
N CYS A 50 16.71 9.90 4.19
CA CYS A 50 15.91 9.57 5.38
C CYS A 50 16.19 8.18 5.94
N SER A 51 17.29 7.55 5.54
CA SER A 51 17.47 6.12 5.66
C SER A 51 17.49 5.67 7.13
N GLY A 52 16.42 4.98 7.52
CA GLY A 52 16.36 4.09 8.66
C GLY A 52 16.81 2.68 8.25
N ALA A 53 17.02 1.82 9.25
CA ALA A 53 17.30 0.41 9.04
C ALA A 53 15.99 -0.38 9.03
N LEU A 54 15.84 -1.28 8.04
CA LEU A 54 14.75 -2.24 8.03
C LEU A 54 14.84 -3.11 9.31
N PRO A 55 13.72 -3.38 10.00
CA PRO A 55 13.73 -4.19 11.22
C PRO A 55 14.33 -5.57 10.96
N ALA A 56 15.11 -6.10 11.91
CA ALA A 56 15.69 -7.44 11.77
C ALA A 56 14.60 -8.53 11.68
N SER A 57 13.49 -8.34 12.40
CA SER A 57 12.36 -9.27 12.46
C SER A 57 11.05 -8.58 12.10
N PRO A 58 10.22 -9.17 11.22
CA PRO A 58 8.87 -8.67 10.95
C PRO A 58 7.93 -8.95 12.13
N ASP A 59 6.94 -8.08 12.32
CA ASP A 59 5.82 -8.36 13.22
C ASP A 59 4.79 -9.23 12.49
N CYS A 60 4.75 -10.52 12.85
CA CYS A 60 3.83 -11.49 12.25
C CYS A 60 2.44 -11.51 12.91
N ASP A 61 2.22 -10.75 13.98
CA ASP A 61 0.89 -10.58 14.55
C ASP A 61 0.03 -9.62 13.72
N LEU A 62 0.66 -8.81 12.87
CA LEU A 62 -0.01 -7.96 11.91
C LEU A 62 -0.41 -8.77 10.68
N SER A 63 -1.49 -8.32 10.04
CA SER A 63 -1.98 -8.92 8.81
C SER A 63 -1.06 -8.75 7.61
N LEU A 64 -0.24 -7.70 7.63
CA LEU A 64 0.99 -7.56 6.86
C LEU A 64 2.02 -6.95 7.81
N PRO A 65 3.31 -7.34 7.74
CA PRO A 65 4.30 -6.92 8.74
C PRO A 65 4.60 -5.43 8.82
N TRP A 66 4.08 -4.64 7.88
CA TRP A 66 4.23 -3.20 7.80
C TRP A 66 2.88 -2.47 7.81
N ALA A 67 1.77 -3.17 8.07
CA ALA A 67 0.42 -2.59 8.03
C ALA A 67 0.17 -1.54 9.12
N ALA A 68 0.92 -1.59 10.22
CA ALA A 68 0.82 -0.62 11.31
C ALA A 68 1.62 0.67 11.07
N LEU A 69 2.50 0.68 10.05
CA LEU A 69 3.38 1.81 9.78
C LEU A 69 2.68 2.87 8.94
N ASP A 70 2.80 4.12 9.35
CA ASP A 70 2.35 5.24 8.53
C ASP A 70 3.29 5.51 7.33
N ALA A 71 2.92 6.43 6.45
CA ALA A 71 3.71 6.75 5.26
C ALA A 71 5.10 7.33 5.59
N GLU A 72 5.24 8.08 6.68
CA GLU A 72 6.52 8.66 7.12
C GLU A 72 7.44 7.57 7.69
N GLU A 73 6.90 6.69 8.52
CA GLU A 73 7.59 5.53 9.08
C GLU A 73 8.05 4.57 7.99
N LEU A 74 7.18 4.25 7.02
CA LEU A 74 7.54 3.46 5.85
C LEU A 74 8.65 4.10 5.03
N LEU A 75 8.60 5.42 4.82
CA LEU A 75 9.62 6.15 4.08
C LEU A 75 10.97 6.08 4.80
N ARG A 76 10.99 6.35 6.11
CA ARG A 76 12.20 6.25 6.93
C ARG A 76 12.74 4.83 6.92
N MET A 77 11.91 3.85 7.23
CA MET A 77 12.29 2.44 7.35
C MET A 77 12.86 1.86 6.05
N SER A 78 12.21 2.14 4.91
CA SER A 78 12.60 1.59 3.61
C SER A 78 13.71 2.38 2.93
N GLY A 79 13.90 3.65 3.30
CA GLY A 79 14.77 4.57 2.58
C GLY A 79 14.22 4.97 1.20
N ALA A 80 12.92 4.80 0.94
CA ALA A 80 12.25 5.29 -0.25
C ALA A 80 12.34 6.83 -0.34
N ASP A 81 12.32 7.36 -1.56
CA ASP A 81 12.28 8.80 -1.81
C ASP A 81 10.85 9.35 -1.67
N ARG A 82 9.86 8.49 -1.89
CA ARG A 82 8.44 8.81 -1.77
C ARG A 82 7.64 7.58 -1.36
N VAL A 83 6.68 7.77 -0.46
CA VAL A 83 5.68 6.77 -0.10
C VAL A 83 4.29 7.38 -0.24
N VAL A 84 3.40 6.68 -0.94
CA VAL A 84 1.97 6.99 -0.95
C VAL A 84 1.24 5.83 -0.29
N SER A 85 0.53 6.10 0.79
CA SER A 85 -0.36 5.15 1.44
C SER A 85 -1.78 5.68 1.38
N GLY A 86 -2.77 4.83 1.12
CA GLY A 86 -4.14 5.26 1.07
C GLY A 86 -5.14 4.13 1.03
N ARG A 87 -6.41 4.51 0.98
CA ARG A 87 -7.55 3.61 0.99
C ARG A 87 -8.64 4.16 0.09
N ALA A 88 -9.29 3.27 -0.65
CA ALA A 88 -10.56 3.51 -1.30
C ALA A 88 -11.57 2.51 -0.76
N TYR A 89 -12.75 2.96 -0.37
CA TYR A 89 -13.78 2.10 0.22
C TYR A 89 -15.16 2.42 -0.32
N ALA A 90 -16.03 1.42 -0.31
CA ALA A 90 -17.41 1.51 -0.73
C ALA A 90 -18.33 0.60 0.08
N ARG A 91 -19.60 0.99 0.19
CA ARG A 91 -20.70 0.11 0.54
C ARG A 91 -21.51 -0.19 -0.72
N LEU A 92 -21.54 -1.45 -1.12
CA LEU A 92 -22.24 -1.92 -2.31
C LEU A 92 -23.67 -2.39 -1.94
N ALA A 93 -24.57 -2.47 -2.92
CA ALA A 93 -25.82 -3.18 -2.68
C ALA A 93 -25.48 -4.67 -2.42
N ALA A 94 -25.98 -5.25 -1.33
CA ALA A 94 -25.81 -6.67 -1.07
C ALA A 94 -26.47 -7.46 -2.23
N SER A 95 -25.70 -8.29 -2.93
CA SER A 95 -26.32 -9.35 -3.75
C SER A 95 -26.87 -10.41 -2.79
N SER A 96 -27.91 -11.12 -3.20
CA SER A 96 -28.72 -12.02 -2.37
C SER A 96 -27.96 -13.18 -1.68
N GLU A 97 -26.64 -13.30 -1.87
CA GLU A 97 -25.82 -14.41 -1.37
C GLU A 97 -24.73 -14.00 -0.37
N SER A 98 -24.47 -12.71 -0.11
CA SER A 98 -23.53 -12.31 0.96
C SER A 98 -23.99 -11.07 1.72
N ALA A 99 -24.09 -11.21 3.04
CA ALA A 99 -24.54 -10.16 3.96
C ALA A 99 -23.51 -9.03 4.16
N THR A 100 -22.31 -9.12 3.57
CA THR A 100 -21.25 -8.13 3.68
C THR A 100 -21.12 -7.32 2.39
N SER A 101 -21.75 -6.15 2.41
CA SER A 101 -21.72 -5.15 1.33
C SER A 101 -20.45 -4.30 1.26
N ALA A 102 -19.56 -4.42 2.23
CA ALA A 102 -18.38 -3.54 2.32
C ALA A 102 -17.25 -4.03 1.40
N ALA A 103 -16.60 -3.09 0.71
CA ALA A 103 -15.38 -3.32 -0.02
C ALA A 103 -14.37 -2.21 0.31
N SER A 104 -13.13 -2.59 0.54
CA SER A 104 -12.03 -1.66 0.76
C SER A 104 -10.79 -2.13 0.00
N LEU A 105 -10.10 -1.20 -0.63
CA LEU A 105 -8.77 -1.37 -1.19
C LEU A 105 -7.81 -0.47 -0.42
N LEU A 106 -6.91 -1.07 0.36
CA LEU A 106 -5.75 -0.35 0.87
C LEU A 106 -4.61 -0.47 -0.12
N TYR A 107 -3.81 0.57 -0.26
CA TYR A 107 -2.66 0.56 -1.15
C TYR A 107 -1.48 1.32 -0.54
N VAL A 108 -0.29 0.81 -0.80
CA VAL A 108 0.98 1.47 -0.47
C VAL A 108 1.88 1.39 -1.70
N ALA A 109 2.46 2.51 -2.10
CA ALA A 109 3.44 2.60 -3.18
C ALA A 109 4.71 3.29 -2.69
N LEU A 110 5.85 2.59 -2.74
CA LEU A 110 7.17 3.07 -2.35
C LEU A 110 8.02 3.27 -3.61
N ASP A 111 8.46 4.50 -3.85
CA ASP A 111 9.33 4.88 -4.95
C ASP A 111 10.74 5.14 -4.42
N PHE A 112 11.72 4.41 -4.95
CA PHE A 112 13.13 4.45 -4.54
C PHE A 112 14.01 5.32 -5.46
N GLY A 113 13.41 5.96 -6.46
CA GLY A 113 14.14 6.68 -7.49
C GLY A 113 15.11 5.76 -8.25
N ALA A 114 16.17 6.34 -8.81
CA ALA A 114 17.11 5.63 -9.68
C ALA A 114 18.04 4.65 -8.92
N ASP A 115 18.03 4.65 -7.58
CA ASP A 115 18.90 3.82 -6.77
C ASP A 115 18.35 2.39 -6.64
N ARG A 116 18.80 1.53 -7.54
CA ARG A 116 18.42 0.11 -7.56
C ARG A 116 18.82 -0.66 -6.31
N ARG A 117 19.88 -0.26 -5.59
CA ARG A 117 20.32 -1.03 -4.41
C ARG A 117 19.34 -0.87 -3.26
N ARG A 118 18.85 0.36 -3.03
CA ARG A 118 17.80 0.63 -2.04
C ARG A 118 16.51 -0.14 -2.37
N SER A 119 16.08 -0.10 -3.64
CA SER A 119 14.87 -0.82 -4.04
C SER A 119 14.99 -2.33 -3.86
N LEU A 120 16.15 -2.92 -4.19
CA LEU A 120 16.39 -4.35 -4.05
C LEU A 120 16.35 -4.77 -2.57
N GLY A 121 17.11 -4.11 -1.70
CA GLY A 121 17.16 -4.45 -0.27
C GLY A 121 15.80 -4.29 0.42
N ALA A 122 15.05 -3.24 0.09
CA ALA A 122 13.68 -3.08 0.59
C ALA A 122 12.76 -4.18 0.07
N THR A 123 12.78 -4.45 -1.24
CA THR A 123 11.95 -5.51 -1.85
C THR A 123 12.23 -6.87 -1.22
N GLU A 124 13.49 -7.26 -1.08
CA GLU A 124 13.90 -8.50 -0.42
C GLU A 124 13.39 -8.59 1.02
N TRP A 125 13.44 -7.48 1.76
CA TRP A 125 12.92 -7.45 3.12
C TRP A 125 11.41 -7.63 3.18
N PHE A 126 10.65 -6.87 2.37
CA PHE A 126 9.19 -6.95 2.34
C PHE A 126 8.72 -8.34 1.87
N VAL A 127 9.40 -8.90 0.87
CA VAL A 127 9.14 -10.26 0.37
C VAL A 127 9.43 -11.29 1.45
N GLY A 128 10.64 -11.25 2.01
CA GLY A 128 11.05 -12.19 3.06
C GLY A 128 10.22 -12.05 4.33
N ALA A 129 9.65 -10.87 4.63
CA ALA A 129 8.76 -10.66 5.76
C ALA A 129 7.43 -11.42 5.59
N VAL A 130 6.82 -11.35 4.40
CA VAL A 130 5.60 -12.11 4.07
C VAL A 130 5.85 -13.61 4.16
N GLU A 131 6.97 -14.08 3.62
CA GLU A 131 7.35 -15.49 3.65
C GLU A 131 7.61 -16.00 5.08
N ARG A 132 8.41 -15.27 5.88
CA ARG A 132 8.70 -15.64 7.27
C ARG A 132 7.46 -15.68 8.15
N CYS A 133 6.50 -14.80 7.90
CA CYS A 133 5.23 -14.78 8.62
C CYS A 133 4.19 -15.77 8.07
N GLY A 134 4.49 -16.49 6.98
CA GLY A 134 3.58 -17.46 6.38
C GLY A 134 2.30 -16.85 5.82
N LEU A 135 2.32 -15.56 5.46
CA LEU A 135 1.12 -14.80 5.05
C LEU A 135 0.76 -15.00 3.57
N GLY A 136 1.68 -15.53 2.79
CA GLY A 136 1.50 -15.74 1.35
C GLY A 136 2.76 -16.30 0.70
N GLY A 137 2.76 -16.32 -0.62
CA GLY A 137 3.89 -16.81 -1.41
C GLY A 137 3.89 -16.27 -2.83
N PRO A 138 4.89 -16.67 -3.64
CA PRO A 138 4.96 -16.28 -5.05
C PRO A 138 3.71 -16.70 -5.82
N GLY A 139 3.17 -15.78 -6.61
CA GLY A 139 2.00 -16.04 -7.43
C GLY A 139 1.67 -14.89 -8.37
N SER A 140 0.43 -14.89 -8.87
CA SER A 140 -0.05 -13.85 -9.77
C SER A 140 -1.47 -13.46 -9.45
N LEU A 141 -1.75 -12.15 -9.53
CA LEU A 141 -3.10 -11.60 -9.49
C LEU A 141 -3.29 -10.73 -10.73
N ALA A 142 -4.35 -10.99 -11.51
CA ALA A 142 -4.63 -10.26 -12.76
C ALA A 142 -3.53 -10.37 -13.84
N GLY A 143 -2.66 -11.38 -13.77
CA GLY A 143 -1.47 -11.48 -14.64
C GLY A 143 -0.27 -10.67 -14.15
N VAL A 144 -0.39 -10.00 -12.99
CA VAL A 144 0.72 -9.30 -12.32
C VAL A 144 1.39 -10.26 -11.36
N THR A 145 2.66 -10.54 -11.60
CA THR A 145 3.48 -11.41 -10.76
C THR A 145 3.92 -10.68 -9.49
N GLY A 146 3.96 -11.40 -8.38
CA GLY A 146 4.41 -10.87 -7.10
C GLY A 146 4.21 -11.88 -5.99
N LEU A 147 4.05 -11.39 -4.77
CA LEU A 147 3.55 -12.18 -3.66
C LEU A 147 2.05 -11.98 -3.53
N VAL A 148 1.35 -13.09 -3.36
CA VAL A 148 -0.09 -13.13 -3.12
C VAL A 148 -0.37 -13.95 -1.87
N GLY A 149 -1.42 -13.59 -1.15
CA GLY A 149 -1.80 -14.30 0.06
C GLY A 149 -3.14 -13.82 0.59
N GLU A 150 -3.50 -14.38 1.73
CA GLU A 150 -4.74 -14.08 2.44
C GLU A 150 -4.40 -13.43 3.79
N ARG A 151 -5.22 -12.47 4.23
CA ARG A 151 -5.07 -11.84 5.54
C ARG A 151 -5.86 -12.61 6.59
N HIS A 152 -5.22 -12.86 7.73
CA HIS A 152 -5.86 -13.49 8.88
C HIS A 152 -6.53 -12.50 9.84
N LYS A 153 -6.17 -11.21 9.78
CA LYS A 153 -6.76 -10.14 10.61
C LYS A 153 -7.24 -8.98 9.72
N PRO A 154 -8.49 -8.98 9.24
CA PRO A 154 -9.05 -7.86 8.47
C PRO A 154 -9.22 -6.59 9.30
N THR A 155 -9.14 -5.40 8.67
CA THR A 155 -9.42 -4.12 9.33
C THR A 155 -10.90 -3.75 9.38
N LEU A 156 -11.72 -4.42 8.56
CA LEU A 156 -13.16 -4.13 8.43
C LEU A 156 -14.06 -4.83 9.46
N GLY A 157 -13.57 -5.86 10.16
CA GLY A 157 -14.33 -6.60 11.17
C GLY A 157 -14.12 -8.11 11.12
N ALA A 158 -14.68 -8.84 12.08
CA ALA A 158 -14.54 -10.29 12.14
C ALA A 158 -15.23 -10.98 10.93
N GLY A 159 -14.51 -11.88 10.26
CA GLY A 159 -15.04 -12.68 9.14
C GLY A 159 -14.79 -12.09 7.74
N ASP A 160 -14.21 -10.90 7.63
CA ASP A 160 -13.84 -10.34 6.34
C ASP A 160 -12.57 -11.04 5.80
N ALA A 161 -12.72 -11.84 4.74
CA ALA A 161 -11.57 -12.37 4.03
C ALA A 161 -10.83 -11.21 3.33
N GLY A 162 -9.51 -11.15 3.51
CA GLY A 162 -8.66 -10.18 2.83
C GLY A 162 -7.69 -10.89 1.89
N HIS A 163 -7.43 -10.32 0.73
CA HIS A 163 -6.36 -10.76 -0.16
C HIS A 163 -5.35 -9.63 -0.33
N PHE A 164 -4.09 -9.96 -0.58
CA PHE A 164 -3.10 -8.96 -0.93
C PHE A 164 -2.29 -9.32 -2.18
N LEU A 165 -1.72 -8.30 -2.79
CA LEU A 165 -0.70 -8.39 -3.83
C LEU A 165 0.45 -7.47 -3.43
N VAL A 166 1.67 -8.01 -3.34
CA VAL A 166 2.90 -7.23 -3.27
C VAL A 166 3.66 -7.45 -4.58
N THR A 167 3.92 -6.38 -5.32
CA THR A 167 4.57 -6.46 -6.63
C THR A 167 5.56 -5.33 -6.80
N THR A 168 6.51 -5.51 -7.71
CA THR A 168 7.40 -4.44 -8.15
C THR A 168 7.05 -4.04 -9.57
N GLN A 169 7.16 -2.75 -9.87
CA GLN A 169 6.97 -2.23 -11.22
C GLN A 169 8.10 -1.28 -11.60
N ASN A 170 8.50 -1.33 -12.86
CA ASN A 170 9.51 -0.45 -13.42
C ASN A 170 8.85 0.85 -13.87
N THR A 171 9.35 1.96 -13.37
CA THR A 171 8.91 3.32 -13.69
C THR A 171 10.02 4.05 -14.45
N PRO A 172 9.72 5.15 -15.17
CA PRO A 172 10.75 6.00 -15.76
C PRO A 172 11.74 6.57 -14.73
N ARG A 173 11.37 6.63 -13.45
CA ARG A 173 12.21 7.17 -12.36
C ARG A 173 13.00 6.08 -11.62
N GLY A 174 12.72 4.80 -11.85
CA GLY A 174 13.32 3.68 -11.12
C GLY A 174 12.33 2.57 -10.79
N THR A 175 12.62 1.78 -9.77
CA THR A 175 11.76 0.67 -9.34
C THR A 175 10.83 1.11 -8.22
N GLN A 176 9.55 0.76 -8.34
CA GLN A 176 8.53 1.01 -7.33
C GLN A 176 8.05 -0.31 -6.74
N LEU A 177 7.94 -0.38 -5.42
CA LEU A 177 7.28 -1.49 -4.70
C LEU A 177 5.83 -1.08 -4.40
N VAL A 178 4.87 -1.93 -4.75
CA VAL A 178 3.44 -1.68 -4.52
C VAL A 178 2.84 -2.82 -3.73
N CYS A 179 2.09 -2.47 -2.69
CA CYS A 179 1.23 -3.37 -1.94
C CYS A 179 -0.22 -2.96 -2.14
N LEU A 180 -1.07 -3.90 -2.53
CA LEU A 180 -2.52 -3.76 -2.64
C LEU A 180 -3.17 -4.75 -1.68
N VAL A 181 -4.18 -4.30 -0.94
CA VAL A 181 -4.92 -5.14 0.00
C VAL A 181 -6.42 -4.98 -0.23
N PHE A 182 -7.06 -6.06 -0.64
CA PHE A 182 -8.48 -6.17 -0.91
C PHE A 182 -9.17 -6.72 0.34
N GLU A 183 -10.02 -5.92 0.98
CA GLU A 183 -10.78 -6.33 2.16
C GLU A 183 -12.29 -6.21 1.94
N GLY A 184 -13.03 -7.08 2.61
CA GLY A 184 -14.49 -7.10 2.61
C GLY A 184 -15.06 -8.15 1.65
N GLY A 185 -16.28 -8.59 1.95
CA GLY A 185 -16.95 -9.68 1.24
C GLY A 185 -17.35 -9.40 -0.23
N ALA A 186 -17.24 -8.16 -0.69
CA ALA A 186 -17.70 -7.78 -2.03
C ALA A 186 -16.67 -8.02 -3.16
N TRP A 187 -15.48 -8.51 -2.84
CA TRP A 187 -14.41 -8.77 -3.81
C TRP A 187 -14.50 -10.16 -4.45
N SER A 188 -15.02 -10.24 -5.68
CA SER A 188 -14.85 -11.42 -6.54
C SER A 188 -13.43 -11.47 -7.16
N PRO A 189 -12.92 -12.64 -7.57
CA PRO A 189 -11.65 -12.74 -8.31
C PRO A 189 -11.57 -11.80 -9.52
N THR A 190 -12.66 -11.67 -10.28
CA THR A 190 -12.75 -10.76 -11.44
C THR A 190 -12.64 -9.30 -11.02
N SER A 191 -13.39 -8.87 -10.00
CA SER A 191 -13.34 -7.49 -9.50
C SER A 191 -11.97 -7.11 -8.92
N ARG A 192 -11.29 -8.05 -8.25
CA ARG A 192 -9.91 -7.86 -7.80
C ARG A 192 -8.97 -7.68 -8.98
N ALA A 193 -9.11 -8.53 -10.01
CA ALA A 193 -8.27 -8.43 -11.19
C ALA A 193 -8.45 -7.10 -11.93
N ASP A 194 -9.69 -6.63 -12.07
CA ASP A 194 -9.99 -5.34 -12.70
C ASP A 194 -9.48 -4.16 -11.86
N ALA A 195 -9.59 -4.23 -10.54
CA ALA A 195 -9.02 -3.23 -9.65
C ALA A 195 -7.49 -3.15 -9.79
N VAL A 196 -6.77 -4.29 -9.81
CA VAL A 196 -5.31 -4.31 -10.04
C VAL A 196 -4.94 -3.59 -11.34
N ARG A 197 -5.61 -3.93 -12.44
CA ARG A 197 -5.33 -3.33 -13.77
C ARG A 197 -5.57 -1.83 -13.81
N ARG A 198 -6.57 -1.34 -13.07
CA ARG A 198 -6.89 0.09 -12.98
C ARG A 198 -5.95 0.85 -12.05
N VAL A 199 -5.56 0.24 -10.93
CA VAL A 199 -4.88 0.92 -9.83
C VAL A 199 -3.37 1.05 -10.06
N LEU A 200 -2.70 -0.01 -10.55
CA LEU A 200 -1.25 0.03 -10.72
C LEU A 200 -0.77 1.21 -11.60
N PRO A 201 -1.43 1.53 -12.74
CA PRO A 201 -1.07 2.70 -13.54
C PRO A 201 -1.28 4.03 -12.82
N LEU A 202 -2.26 4.12 -11.91
CA LEU A 202 -2.53 5.36 -11.15
C LEU A 202 -1.45 5.62 -10.09
N LEU A 203 -0.89 4.57 -9.51
CA LEU A 203 0.19 4.67 -8.52
C LEU A 203 1.56 4.99 -9.15
N HIS A 204 1.71 4.78 -10.47
CA HIS A 204 2.89 5.20 -11.24
C HIS A 204 2.97 6.72 -11.47
N ALA A 205 1.83 7.43 -11.54
CA ALA A 205 1.76 8.76 -12.15
C ALA A 205 2.05 9.97 -11.22
N GLY A 206 2.69 9.75 -10.05
CA GLY A 206 2.85 10.79 -9.01
C GLY A 206 4.26 11.30 -8.76
#